data_AF-A0AA40B2X5-F1
#
_entry.id   AF-A0AA40B2X5-F1
#
_cell.length_a   1.000
_cell.length_b   1.000
_cell.length_c   1.000
_cell.angle_alpha   90.00
_cell.angle_beta   90.00
_cell.angle_gamma   90.00
#
_symmetry.space_group_name_H-M   'P 1'
#
loop_
_entity.id
_entity.type
_entity.pdbx_description
1 polymer ?
#
loop_
_entity_poly.entity_id
_entity_poly.type
_entity_poly.pdbx_seq_one_letter_code
_entity_poly.pdbx_strand_id
1 'polypeptide(L)'
;MLNLKTISAALVAGAAFASAQCTIPTEPLSDDIPSHFRIQVQNASRPEVHNKYMNLFEAGGGDQHLFIGPVGEPTYDFTLVDGVVFNVRKNIRLVIGGEWSEIDHTTKLFSTSRGDPDAIFQPTYACNPDTGLLQVELRFIQWEGEPLGGHICVRHSFDGSHEFRYNPPGNTLIDVNRECIKVTLVVLPTVGGPSTTLSTVTVSSTSSSSSVAPPTTSTSTTTSTAPTSTSTSGVLPYTDMTHLGWRYIGCAPEERWTTDGAFRTLSGALLGSDTMTNEACMAFCGANGWAYAGTEWRRECWCGNSYAPTRQPLTTLASLNKCDYRCSGNSAQFCGGDAWLSLYAKCPASGPCENAVFT
;
A
#
# COMPACT_ATOMS: atom_id res chain seq x y z
N MET A 1 60.33 -2.41 29.53
CA MET A 1 60.24 -2.53 28.05
C MET A 1 58.78 -2.47 27.67
N LEU A 2 58.45 -1.52 26.80
CA LEU A 2 57.11 -1.20 26.30
C LEU A 2 56.43 -2.41 25.64
N ASN A 3 55.10 -2.50 25.75
CA ASN A 3 54.28 -2.59 24.54
C ASN A 3 52.83 -2.15 24.83
N LEU A 4 52.59 -0.85 24.57
CA LEU A 4 51.28 -0.24 24.49
C LEU A 4 50.66 -0.67 23.15
N LYS A 5 49.69 -1.58 23.14
CA LYS A 5 48.90 -1.86 21.93
C LYS A 5 47.85 -0.76 21.80
N THR A 6 48.07 0.08 20.81
CA THR A 6 47.20 1.14 20.32
C THR A 6 45.82 0.57 19.96
N ILE A 7 44.78 1.00 20.66
CA ILE A 7 43.39 0.79 20.24
C ILE A 7 43.10 1.90 19.22
N SER A 8 43.12 1.56 17.94
CA SER A 8 42.65 2.46 16.88
C SER A 8 41.14 2.61 17.01
N ALA A 9 40.69 3.75 17.53
CA ALA A 9 39.30 4.18 17.43
C ALA A 9 39.00 4.47 15.96
N ALA A 10 38.31 3.56 15.28
CA ALA A 10 37.73 3.84 13.98
C ALA A 10 36.57 4.83 14.21
N LEU A 11 36.82 6.10 13.91
CA LEU A 11 35.76 7.09 13.71
C LEU A 11 34.93 6.61 12.51
N VAL A 12 33.80 5.95 12.77
CA VAL A 12 32.76 5.84 11.75
C VAL A 12 32.19 7.24 11.62
N ALA A 13 32.69 7.98 10.62
CA ALA A 13 31.99 9.15 10.12
C ALA A 13 30.66 8.63 9.56
N GLY A 14 29.63 8.60 10.40
CA GLY A 14 28.27 8.53 9.93
C GLY A 14 28.08 9.74 9.03
N ALA A 15 27.94 9.50 7.73
CA ALA A 15 27.47 10.50 6.82
C ALA A 15 26.08 10.90 7.32
N ALA A 16 26.01 12.00 8.07
CA ALA A 16 24.77 12.72 8.24
C ALA A 16 24.41 13.17 6.83
N PHE A 17 23.51 12.43 6.18
CA PHE A 17 22.78 12.94 5.05
C PHE A 17 21.99 14.13 5.60
N ALA A 18 22.59 15.32 5.54
CA ALA A 18 21.82 16.54 5.61
C ALA A 18 20.88 16.46 4.41
N SER A 19 19.63 16.08 4.64
CA SER A 19 18.62 16.13 3.61
C SER A 19 18.65 17.54 3.06
N ALA A 20 18.91 17.68 1.76
CA ALA A 20 18.80 18.96 1.09
C ALA A 20 17.36 19.40 1.29
N GLN A 21 17.13 20.33 2.22
CA GLN A 21 15.80 20.83 2.50
C GLN A 21 15.32 21.54 1.24
N CYS A 22 14.19 21.09 0.70
CA CYS A 22 13.50 21.75 -0.40
C CYS A 22 13.29 23.24 -0.08
N THR A 23 13.22 24.07 -1.12
CA THR A 23 12.77 25.45 -0.95
C THR A 23 11.26 25.45 -0.80
N ILE A 24 10.77 25.88 0.37
CA ILE A 24 9.33 26.00 0.65
C ILE A 24 8.81 27.32 0.04
N PRO A 25 7.83 27.28 -0.87
CA PRO A 25 7.18 28.48 -1.37
C PRO A 25 6.52 29.30 -0.25
N THR A 26 6.54 30.62 -0.36
CA THR A 26 5.93 31.54 0.62
C THR A 26 4.45 31.80 0.38
N GLU A 27 3.99 31.57 -0.86
CA GLU A 27 2.57 31.74 -1.19
C GLU A 27 1.75 30.64 -0.51
N PRO A 28 0.66 31.01 0.20
CA PRO A 28 -0.21 30.03 0.84
C PRO A 28 -0.91 29.18 -0.22
N LEU A 29 -1.14 27.91 0.12
CA LEU A 29 -1.98 27.03 -0.68
C LEU A 29 -3.45 27.35 -0.44
N SER A 30 -4.27 27.11 -1.47
CA SER A 30 -5.74 27.16 -1.36
C SER A 30 -6.24 26.14 -0.33
N ASP A 31 -7.38 26.44 0.28
CA ASP A 31 -8.14 25.50 1.13
C ASP A 31 -8.88 24.44 0.29
N ASP A 32 -8.81 24.56 -1.04
CA ASP A 32 -9.38 23.63 -2.00
C ASP A 32 -8.30 22.86 -2.78
N ILE A 33 -8.52 21.56 -2.93
CA ILE A 33 -7.78 20.67 -3.82
C ILE A 33 -8.83 19.90 -4.65
N PRO A 34 -9.22 20.41 -5.83
CA PRO A 34 -10.29 19.84 -6.64
C PRO A 34 -9.85 18.57 -7.39
N SER A 35 -8.55 18.41 -7.64
CA SER A 35 -8.00 17.20 -8.22
C SER A 35 -8.07 16.05 -7.22
N HIS A 36 -8.40 14.85 -7.70
CA HIS A 36 -8.41 13.68 -6.85
C HIS A 36 -7.01 13.38 -6.30
N PHE A 37 -6.98 12.96 -5.05
CA PHE A 37 -5.76 12.54 -4.38
C PHE A 37 -6.02 11.36 -3.45
N ARG A 38 -4.92 10.80 -2.95
CA ARG A 38 -4.89 9.91 -1.79
C ARG A 38 -4.03 10.53 -0.70
N ILE A 39 -4.22 10.06 0.53
CA ILE A 39 -3.42 10.52 1.67
C ILE A 39 -2.38 9.45 2.02
N GLN A 40 -1.11 9.84 2.02
CA GLN A 40 -0.02 9.09 2.60
C GLN A 40 0.25 9.58 4.03
N VAL A 41 0.53 8.65 4.92
CA VAL A 41 0.88 8.88 6.32
C VAL A 41 2.39 8.83 6.45
N GLN A 42 2.99 9.86 7.05
CA GLN A 42 4.43 9.92 7.27
C GLN A 42 4.76 10.15 8.75
N ASN A 43 5.67 9.33 9.28
CA ASN A 43 6.46 9.64 10.47
C ASN A 43 7.81 8.92 10.32
N ALA A 44 8.85 9.62 9.86
CA ALA A 44 10.16 9.01 9.55
C ALA A 44 10.81 8.31 10.76
N SER A 45 10.45 8.70 11.99
CA SER A 45 10.92 8.06 13.21
C SER A 45 10.16 6.77 13.56
N ARG A 46 9.09 6.44 12.84
CA ARG A 46 8.17 5.32 13.11
C ARG A 46 7.92 4.52 11.81
N PRO A 47 8.87 3.66 11.40
CA PRO A 47 8.81 2.91 10.14
C PRO A 47 7.54 2.06 9.97
N GLU A 48 6.91 1.65 11.07
CA GLU A 48 5.68 0.84 11.06
C GLU A 48 4.47 1.59 10.45
N VAL A 49 4.42 2.91 10.58
CA VAL A 49 3.35 3.77 10.05
C VAL A 49 3.81 4.66 8.90
N HIS A 50 5.13 4.83 8.74
CA HIS A 50 5.72 5.70 7.74
C HIS A 50 5.46 5.20 6.32
N ASN A 51 5.14 6.14 5.43
CA ASN A 51 4.80 5.91 4.05
C ASN A 51 3.63 4.91 3.84
N LYS A 52 2.77 4.72 4.84
CA LYS A 52 1.52 3.96 4.67
C LYS A 52 0.43 4.87 4.09
N TYR A 53 -0.68 4.30 3.64
CA TYR A 53 -1.78 5.08 3.04
C TYR A 53 -3.04 5.01 3.87
N MET A 54 -3.80 6.11 3.90
CA MET A 54 -5.13 6.12 4.47
C MET A 54 -6.08 5.30 3.59
N ASN A 55 -6.73 4.32 4.20
CA ASN A 55 -7.70 3.40 3.61
C ASN A 55 -9.05 3.53 4.34
N LEU A 56 -10.12 3.12 3.67
CA LEU A 56 -11.48 3.11 4.22
C LEU A 56 -11.93 1.69 4.54
N PHE A 57 -12.43 1.49 5.75
CA PHE A 57 -12.99 0.21 6.17
C PHE A 57 -14.48 0.39 6.53
N GLU A 58 -15.33 -0.48 6.01
CA GLU A 58 -16.77 -0.40 6.26
C GLU A 58 -17.10 -0.78 7.71
N ALA A 59 -17.74 0.15 8.42
CA ALA A 59 -18.08 -0.02 9.84
C ALA A 59 -19.58 -0.19 10.11
N GLY A 60 -20.39 -0.26 9.04
CA GLY A 60 -21.85 -0.26 9.11
C GLY A 60 -22.44 1.14 9.30
N GLY A 61 -23.76 1.26 9.14
CA GLY A 61 -24.47 2.54 9.35
C GLY A 61 -24.11 3.68 8.37
N GLY A 62 -23.43 3.37 7.27
CA GLY A 62 -22.92 4.35 6.30
C GLY A 62 -21.55 4.95 6.66
N ASP A 63 -21.02 4.60 7.83
CA ASP A 63 -19.71 5.09 8.28
C ASP A 63 -18.58 4.28 7.64
N GLN A 64 -17.48 4.95 7.38
CA GLN A 64 -16.22 4.32 7.02
C GLN A 64 -15.17 4.71 8.06
N HIS A 65 -14.65 3.70 8.75
CA HIS A 65 -13.50 3.86 9.60
C HIS A 65 -12.26 4.08 8.73
N LEU A 66 -11.32 4.85 9.27
CA LEU A 66 -10.06 5.13 8.61
C LEU A 66 -8.99 4.25 9.24
N PHE A 67 -8.24 3.56 8.39
CA PHE A 67 -7.10 2.75 8.78
C PHE A 67 -5.93 3.04 7.88
N ILE A 68 -4.71 2.79 8.36
CA ILE A 68 -3.56 2.74 7.46
C ILE A 68 -3.48 1.36 6.80
N GLY A 69 -3.09 1.35 5.52
CA GLY A 69 -2.86 0.12 4.76
C GLY A 69 -1.88 -0.83 5.47
N PRO A 70 -2.03 -2.16 5.30
CA PRO A 70 -2.80 -2.80 4.23
C PRO A 70 -4.29 -3.04 4.52
N VAL A 71 -4.80 -2.63 5.67
CA VAL A 71 -6.21 -2.85 6.05
C VAL A 71 -7.13 -1.81 5.41
N GLY A 72 -8.32 -2.23 5.00
CA GLY A 72 -9.32 -1.38 4.36
C GLY A 72 -9.08 -1.18 2.86
N GLU A 73 -10.09 -0.61 2.20
CA GLU A 73 -10.07 -0.27 0.79
C GLU A 73 -9.17 0.95 0.54
N PRO A 74 -8.21 0.86 -0.39
CA PRO A 74 -7.39 1.98 -0.81
C PRO A 74 -8.23 3.19 -1.26
N THR A 75 -7.76 4.38 -0.91
CA THR A 75 -8.39 5.64 -1.32
C THR A 75 -7.64 6.26 -2.49
N TYR A 76 -8.40 6.77 -3.47
CA TYR A 76 -7.88 7.46 -4.65
C TYR A 76 -8.70 8.68 -5.07
N ASP A 77 -9.85 8.88 -4.44
CA ASP A 77 -10.89 9.82 -4.85
C ASP A 77 -11.17 10.85 -3.73
N PHE A 78 -10.14 11.23 -2.99
CA PHE A 78 -10.27 12.34 -2.05
C PHE A 78 -10.15 13.67 -2.79
N THR A 79 -10.96 14.64 -2.37
CA THR A 79 -10.81 16.06 -2.69
C THR A 79 -10.78 16.84 -1.38
N LEU A 80 -10.34 18.10 -1.45
CA LEU A 80 -10.41 19.04 -0.35
C LEU A 80 -11.31 20.19 -0.78
N VAL A 81 -12.32 20.51 0.03
CA VAL A 81 -13.25 21.63 -0.20
C VAL A 81 -13.39 22.39 1.11
N ASP A 82 -13.05 23.68 1.11
CA ASP A 82 -13.08 24.54 2.29
C ASP A 82 -12.33 23.92 3.50
N GLY A 83 -11.20 23.25 3.24
CA GLY A 83 -10.39 22.58 4.25
C GLY A 83 -10.94 21.23 4.74
N VAL A 84 -12.08 20.76 4.22
CA VAL A 84 -12.67 19.45 4.57
C VAL A 84 -12.33 18.43 3.50
N VAL A 85 -11.85 17.26 3.92
CA VAL A 85 -11.52 16.16 2.99
C VAL A 85 -12.79 15.36 2.67
N PHE A 86 -13.14 15.26 1.40
CA PHE A 86 -14.29 14.49 0.90
C PHE A 86 -13.83 13.28 0.11
N ASN A 87 -14.45 12.12 0.34
CA ASN A 87 -14.39 11.01 -0.60
C ASN A 87 -15.54 11.14 -1.59
N VAL A 88 -15.23 11.52 -2.83
CA VAL A 88 -16.24 11.84 -3.85
C VAL A 88 -17.05 10.60 -4.24
N ARG A 89 -16.39 9.44 -4.37
CA ARG A 89 -17.03 8.18 -4.79
C ARG A 89 -18.10 7.71 -3.80
N LYS A 90 -17.82 7.82 -2.50
CA LYS A 90 -18.72 7.37 -1.43
C LYS A 90 -19.62 8.48 -0.89
N ASN A 91 -19.42 9.73 -1.31
CA ASN A 91 -20.14 10.91 -0.82
C ASN A 91 -20.11 11.04 0.71
N ILE A 92 -18.91 10.92 1.28
CA ILE A 92 -18.64 11.02 2.72
C ILE A 92 -17.48 11.98 2.95
N ARG A 93 -17.33 12.52 4.16
CA ARG A 93 -16.25 13.44 4.51
C ARG A 93 -15.57 13.06 5.81
N LEU A 94 -14.33 13.51 5.99
CA LEU A 94 -13.59 13.31 7.23
C LEU A 94 -14.23 14.12 8.37
N VAL A 95 -14.58 13.40 9.43
CA VAL A 95 -15.20 13.96 10.63
C VAL A 95 -14.45 13.44 11.84
N ILE A 96 -14.44 14.23 12.91
CA ILE A 96 -14.02 13.75 14.22
C ILE A 96 -15.28 13.65 15.07
N GLY A 97 -15.34 12.67 15.94
CA GLY A 97 -16.49 12.47 16.80
C GLY A 97 -16.66 11.00 17.17
N GLY A 98 -17.55 10.76 18.13
CA GLY A 98 -17.72 9.44 18.70
C GLY A 98 -16.45 8.91 19.36
N GLU A 99 -16.57 7.74 19.99
CA GLU A 99 -15.48 6.90 20.54
C GLU A 99 -14.31 7.69 21.18
N TRP A 100 -14.62 8.60 22.09
CA TRP A 100 -13.64 9.23 22.97
C TRP A 100 -13.02 8.18 23.89
N SER A 101 -11.71 8.27 24.15
CA SER A 101 -11.03 7.37 25.08
C SER A 101 -10.69 8.06 26.39
N GLU A 102 -11.15 7.47 27.50
CA GLU A 102 -10.82 7.96 28.85
C GLU A 102 -9.36 7.70 29.26
N ILE A 103 -8.61 6.90 28.47
CA ILE A 103 -7.24 6.49 28.79
C ILE A 103 -6.23 7.51 28.26
N ASP A 104 -6.38 7.89 26.99
CA ASP A 104 -5.43 8.75 26.27
C ASP A 104 -6.06 10.05 25.79
N HIS A 105 -7.33 10.30 26.10
CA HIS A 105 -8.12 11.48 25.69
C HIS A 105 -8.14 11.73 24.17
N THR A 106 -7.90 10.69 23.37
CA THR A 106 -8.04 10.77 21.92
C THR A 106 -9.48 10.53 21.48
N THR A 107 -9.87 11.15 20.38
CA THR A 107 -11.19 11.00 19.75
C THR A 107 -11.03 10.37 18.38
N LYS A 108 -12.02 9.62 17.91
CA LYS A 108 -11.95 8.96 16.60
C LYS A 108 -12.01 9.95 15.45
N LEU A 109 -11.14 9.75 14.46
CA LEU A 109 -11.27 10.34 13.12
C LEU A 109 -11.85 9.25 12.22
N PHE A 110 -12.98 9.53 11.58
CA PHE A 110 -13.65 8.60 10.66
C PHE A 110 -14.27 9.38 9.49
N SER A 111 -15.05 8.72 8.66
CA SER A 111 -15.79 9.40 7.60
C SER A 111 -17.24 8.95 7.51
N THR A 112 -18.10 9.90 7.21
CA THR A 112 -19.55 9.70 7.16
C THR A 112 -20.22 10.75 6.28
N SER A 113 -21.46 10.48 5.89
CA SER A 113 -22.36 11.46 5.26
C SER A 113 -23.29 12.13 6.27
N ARG A 114 -23.21 11.75 7.56
CA ARG A 114 -24.02 12.32 8.65
C ARG A 114 -23.51 13.69 9.10
N GLY A 115 -24.31 14.40 9.88
CA GLY A 115 -23.98 15.72 10.43
C GLY A 115 -22.98 15.73 11.59
N ASP A 116 -22.02 14.81 11.59
CA ASP A 116 -20.91 14.81 12.55
C ASP A 116 -19.95 15.99 12.26
N PRO A 117 -19.31 16.59 13.29
CA PRO A 117 -18.36 17.69 13.14
C PRO A 117 -17.21 17.45 12.16
N ASP A 118 -16.98 18.40 11.27
CA ASP A 118 -15.95 18.30 10.22
C ASP A 118 -14.54 18.39 10.80
N ALA A 119 -13.64 17.56 10.27
CA ALA A 119 -12.21 17.70 10.50
C ALA A 119 -11.64 18.71 9.50
N ILE A 120 -11.13 19.84 10.00
CA ILE A 120 -10.65 20.95 9.17
C ILE A 120 -9.13 20.89 9.03
N PHE A 121 -8.65 20.97 7.79
CA PHE A 121 -7.24 20.92 7.42
C PHE A 121 -6.85 22.12 6.56
N GLN A 122 -5.61 22.55 6.71
CA GLN A 122 -4.95 23.54 5.86
C GLN A 122 -3.85 22.86 5.05
N PRO A 123 -3.88 22.94 3.71
CA PRO A 123 -2.74 22.54 2.89
C PRO A 123 -1.52 23.42 3.17
N THR A 124 -0.37 22.80 3.33
CA THR A 124 0.91 23.48 3.54
C THR A 124 2.02 22.81 2.74
N TYR A 125 3.00 23.60 2.30
CA TYR A 125 4.20 23.05 1.69
C TYR A 125 5.17 22.54 2.75
N ALA A 126 5.79 21.39 2.48
CA ALA A 126 6.83 20.82 3.31
C ALA A 126 7.84 20.05 2.47
N CYS A 127 8.98 19.70 3.07
CA CYS A 127 9.97 18.84 2.44
C CYS A 127 9.74 17.40 2.86
N ASN A 128 9.66 16.51 1.88
CA ASN A 128 9.59 15.09 2.10
C ASN A 128 10.84 14.63 2.89
N PRO A 129 10.67 13.94 4.03
CA PRO A 129 11.80 13.60 4.90
C PRO A 129 12.76 12.56 4.29
N ASP A 130 12.31 11.76 3.33
CA ASP A 130 13.11 10.70 2.71
C ASP A 130 13.86 11.19 1.47
N THR A 131 13.19 12.00 0.66
CA THR A 131 13.67 12.39 -0.67
C THR A 131 14.16 13.83 -0.73
N GLY A 132 13.80 14.67 0.24
CA GLY A 132 14.06 16.10 0.20
C GLY A 132 13.25 16.84 -0.86
N LEU A 133 12.33 16.18 -1.57
CA LEU A 133 11.47 16.81 -2.57
C LEU A 133 10.34 17.61 -1.91
N LEU A 134 9.88 18.66 -2.58
CA LEU A 134 8.72 19.43 -2.14
C LEU A 134 7.46 18.55 -2.18
N GLN A 135 6.66 18.59 -1.12
CA GLN A 135 5.36 17.91 -1.01
C GLN A 135 4.30 18.84 -0.40
N VAL A 136 3.04 18.42 -0.50
CA VAL A 136 1.90 19.10 0.14
C VAL A 136 1.41 18.24 1.31
N GLU A 137 1.25 18.88 2.47
CA GLU A 137 0.75 18.26 3.70
C GLU A 137 -0.58 18.87 4.12
N LEU A 138 -1.50 18.05 4.65
CA LEU A 138 -2.73 18.48 5.29
C LEU A 138 -2.47 18.70 6.78
N ARG A 139 -2.26 19.96 7.17
CA ARG A 139 -2.11 20.35 8.58
C ARG A 139 -3.50 20.43 9.22
N PHE A 140 -3.73 19.63 10.26
CA PHE A 140 -4.95 19.72 11.05
C PHE A 140 -5.05 21.09 11.75
N ILE A 141 -6.24 21.71 11.68
CA ILE A 141 -6.54 22.99 12.32
C ILE A 141 -7.44 22.80 13.53
N GLN A 142 -8.61 22.21 13.33
CA GLN A 142 -9.64 22.02 14.35
C GLN A 142 -10.74 21.08 13.87
N TRP A 143 -11.69 20.80 14.74
CA TRP A 143 -13.02 20.29 14.42
C TRP A 143 -14.07 21.08 15.19
N GLU A 144 -15.32 21.06 14.73
CA GLU A 144 -16.38 21.94 15.24
C GLU A 144 -16.58 21.78 16.77
N GLY A 145 -16.60 22.92 17.48
CA GLY A 145 -16.87 22.96 18.92
C GLY A 145 -15.64 22.76 19.83
N GLU A 146 -14.46 22.51 19.27
CA GLU A 146 -13.26 22.14 20.03
C GLU A 146 -12.12 23.16 19.87
N PRO A 147 -11.16 23.24 20.82
CA PRO A 147 -10.08 24.22 20.76
C PRO A 147 -9.21 24.04 19.52
N LEU A 148 -8.72 25.17 18.99
CA LEU A 148 -7.73 25.18 17.91
C LEU A 148 -6.50 24.35 18.26
N GLY A 149 -6.04 23.55 17.28
CA GLY A 149 -4.80 22.80 17.36
C GLY A 149 -5.00 21.32 17.68
N GLY A 150 -4.01 20.73 18.36
CA GLY A 150 -3.89 19.28 18.46
C GLY A 150 -3.22 18.68 17.23
N HIS A 151 -3.38 17.38 17.02
CA HIS A 151 -2.83 16.69 15.87
C HIS A 151 -3.58 15.40 15.55
N ILE A 152 -3.46 14.95 14.29
CA ILE A 152 -3.88 13.62 13.90
C ILE A 152 -2.77 12.63 14.23
N CYS A 153 -3.17 11.47 14.75
CA CYS A 153 -2.31 10.35 15.01
C CYS A 153 -2.96 9.06 14.50
N VAL A 154 -2.16 8.00 14.46
CA VAL A 154 -2.64 6.64 14.24
C VAL A 154 -2.35 5.79 15.47
N ARG A 155 -3.27 4.90 15.81
CA ARG A 155 -3.20 4.09 17.02
C ARG A 155 -3.44 2.63 16.69
N HIS A 156 -2.68 1.73 17.32
CA HIS A 156 -2.86 0.29 17.14
C HIS A 156 -4.28 -0.16 17.53
N SER A 157 -4.92 -0.91 16.65
CA SER A 157 -6.22 -1.54 16.85
C SER A 157 -6.06 -3.00 17.25
N PHE A 158 -7.07 -3.59 17.88
CA PHE A 158 -6.98 -4.95 18.43
C PHE A 158 -6.77 -6.05 17.36
N ASP A 159 -7.00 -5.75 16.09
CA ASP A 159 -6.83 -6.64 14.94
C ASP A 159 -5.45 -6.52 14.27
N GLY A 160 -4.54 -5.73 14.83
CA GLY A 160 -3.20 -5.49 14.27
C GLY A 160 -3.11 -4.36 13.25
N SER A 161 -4.22 -3.67 12.98
CA SER A 161 -4.25 -2.47 12.13
C SER A 161 -3.93 -1.20 12.92
N HIS A 162 -3.88 -0.03 12.26
CA HIS A 162 -3.88 1.25 12.97
C HIS A 162 -5.04 2.14 12.52
N GLU A 163 -5.88 2.55 13.47
CA GLU A 163 -6.97 3.49 13.25
C GLU A 163 -6.52 4.95 13.41
N PHE A 164 -7.21 5.88 12.77
CA PHE A 164 -6.92 7.31 12.92
C PHE A 164 -7.65 7.92 14.11
N ARG A 165 -6.95 8.82 14.80
CA ARG A 165 -7.42 9.51 15.99
C ARG A 165 -7.00 10.98 15.96
N TYR A 166 -7.77 11.80 16.64
CA TYR A 166 -7.42 13.17 17.02
C TYR A 166 -6.89 13.18 18.45
N ASN A 167 -5.79 13.91 18.67
CA ASN A 167 -5.21 14.14 19.98
C ASN A 167 -5.23 15.64 20.31
N PRO A 168 -5.92 16.06 21.40
CA PRO A 168 -6.14 17.47 21.68
C PRO A 168 -4.86 18.23 22.11
N PRO A 169 -4.84 19.57 21.97
CA PRO A 169 -3.73 20.40 22.42
C PRO A 169 -3.41 20.18 23.91
N GLY A 170 -2.12 20.07 24.22
CA GLY A 170 -1.65 19.98 25.62
C GLY A 170 -1.93 18.64 26.31
N ASN A 171 -2.48 17.66 25.61
CA ASN A 171 -2.68 16.33 26.17
C ASN A 171 -1.35 15.63 26.48
N THR A 172 -1.22 15.15 27.71
CA THR A 172 -0.04 14.43 28.19
C THR A 172 -0.33 12.96 28.51
N LEU A 173 -1.58 12.51 28.33
CA LEU A 173 -1.98 11.13 28.60
C LEU A 173 -1.61 10.22 27.42
N ILE A 174 -1.19 8.99 27.74
CA ILE A 174 -0.75 8.00 26.77
C ILE A 174 -1.33 6.63 27.16
N ASP A 175 -2.02 5.97 26.24
CA ASP A 175 -2.30 4.54 26.33
C ASP A 175 -1.02 3.80 25.93
N VAL A 176 -0.29 3.30 26.92
CA VAL A 176 1.02 2.64 26.72
C VAL A 176 0.93 1.38 25.85
N ASN A 177 -0.26 0.78 25.72
CA ASN A 177 -0.46 -0.41 24.88
C ASN A 177 -0.91 -0.05 23.47
N ARG A 178 -1.43 1.16 23.27
CA ARG A 178 -1.98 1.65 22.00
C ARG A 178 -1.62 3.13 21.87
N GLU A 179 -0.33 3.38 21.73
CA GLU A 179 0.17 4.74 21.59
C GLU A 179 -0.49 5.43 20.38
N CYS A 180 -0.89 6.69 20.57
CA CYS A 180 -1.32 7.59 19.51
C CYS A 180 -0.08 8.17 18.83
N ILE A 181 0.38 7.49 17.79
CA ILE A 181 1.58 7.84 17.02
C ILE A 181 1.26 9.05 16.16
N LYS A 182 1.79 10.23 16.49
CA LYS A 182 1.62 11.44 15.68
C LYS A 182 2.07 11.19 14.24
N VAL A 183 1.28 11.65 13.27
CA VAL A 183 1.60 11.49 11.85
C VAL A 183 1.39 12.79 11.07
N THR A 184 2.13 12.89 9.97
CA THR A 184 1.90 13.86 8.89
C THR A 184 1.00 13.23 7.83
N LEU A 185 0.03 13.99 7.34
CA LEU A 185 -0.84 13.59 6.23
C LEU A 185 -0.35 14.27 4.95
N VAL A 186 0.15 13.49 3.99
CA VAL A 186 0.69 13.98 2.71
C VAL A 186 -0.30 13.74 1.60
N VAL A 187 -0.54 14.77 0.78
CA VAL A 187 -1.38 14.70 -0.41
C VAL A 187 -0.58 14.10 -1.55
N LEU A 188 -1.04 12.97 -2.08
CA LEU A 188 -0.51 12.37 -3.30
C LEU A 188 -1.55 12.44 -4.41
N PRO A 189 -1.32 13.26 -5.45
CA PRO A 189 -2.21 13.34 -6.60
C PRO A 189 -2.43 11.98 -7.25
N THR A 190 -3.66 11.67 -7.62
CA THR A 190 -3.99 10.47 -8.41
C THR A 190 -4.07 10.89 -9.87
N VAL A 191 -3.04 10.55 -10.65
CA VAL A 191 -3.02 10.87 -12.08
C VAL A 191 -4.06 10.01 -12.80
N GLY A 192 -5.17 10.63 -13.23
CA GLY A 192 -6.28 9.93 -13.90
C GLY A 192 -7.61 10.68 -14.08
N GLY A 193 -7.64 12.02 -13.99
CA GLY A 193 -8.83 12.85 -14.27
C GLY A 193 -8.43 14.15 -14.99
N PRO A 194 -9.27 14.72 -15.88
CA PRO A 194 -8.81 15.54 -16.98
C PRO A 194 -8.19 16.85 -16.51
N SER A 195 -6.96 17.10 -16.97
CA SER A 195 -6.36 18.42 -16.93
C SER A 195 -7.20 19.35 -17.80
N THR A 196 -7.72 20.41 -17.20
CA THR A 196 -8.50 21.46 -17.85
C THR A 196 -7.63 22.19 -18.87
N THR A 197 -7.73 21.81 -20.14
CA THR A 197 -7.49 22.73 -21.26
C THR A 197 -8.80 22.85 -22.03
N LEU A 198 -9.42 24.04 -21.91
CA LEU A 198 -10.54 24.46 -22.74
C LEU A 198 -10.21 24.24 -24.23
N SER A 199 -11.03 23.45 -24.91
CA SER A 199 -11.42 23.69 -26.30
C SER A 199 -12.66 22.86 -26.64
N THR A 200 -13.49 23.49 -27.44
CA THR A 200 -14.93 23.31 -27.58
C THR A 200 -15.27 22.42 -28.79
N VAL A 201 -16.44 21.76 -28.72
CA VAL A 201 -17.23 21.14 -29.83
C VAL A 201 -16.58 19.89 -30.48
N THR A 202 -17.24 18.77 -30.80
CA THR A 202 -18.63 18.52 -31.23
C THR A 202 -18.99 17.04 -31.05
N VAL A 203 -20.26 16.80 -30.72
CA VAL A 203 -20.93 15.50 -30.62
C VAL A 203 -21.01 14.81 -31.99
N SER A 204 -20.82 13.49 -32.04
CA SER A 204 -21.52 12.61 -32.99
C SER A 204 -21.54 11.17 -32.49
N SER A 205 -22.77 10.72 -32.24
CA SER A 205 -23.20 9.35 -31.94
C SER A 205 -23.08 8.42 -33.14
N THR A 206 -22.74 7.15 -32.91
CA THR A 206 -23.33 6.05 -33.70
C THR A 206 -23.20 4.71 -32.97
N SER A 207 -24.36 4.14 -32.71
CA SER A 207 -24.64 2.79 -32.24
C SER A 207 -24.43 1.75 -33.33
N SER A 208 -23.90 0.56 -33.01
CA SER A 208 -24.26 -0.69 -33.71
C SER A 208 -24.02 -1.92 -32.83
N SER A 209 -25.12 -2.57 -32.47
CA SER A 209 -25.24 -3.95 -32.03
C SER A 209 -24.81 -4.95 -33.11
N SER A 210 -24.34 -6.14 -32.72
CA SER A 210 -24.77 -7.41 -33.33
C SER A 210 -24.23 -8.63 -32.57
N SER A 211 -25.19 -9.47 -32.21
CA SER A 211 -25.13 -10.81 -31.63
C SER A 211 -24.78 -11.89 -32.65
N VAL A 212 -23.93 -12.88 -32.32
CA VAL A 212 -24.08 -14.28 -32.80
C VAL A 212 -23.39 -15.26 -31.83
N ALA A 213 -24.10 -16.32 -31.45
CA ALA A 213 -23.61 -17.61 -30.93
C ALA A 213 -24.45 -18.71 -31.61
N PRO A 214 -24.18 -20.03 -31.47
CA PRO A 214 -22.94 -20.79 -31.28
C PRO A 214 -22.75 -21.86 -32.40
N PRO A 215 -21.82 -22.82 -32.27
CA PRO A 215 -22.33 -24.19 -32.13
C PRO A 215 -21.58 -25.08 -31.12
N THR A 216 -22.30 -26.14 -30.73
CA THR A 216 -21.95 -27.35 -29.97
C THR A 216 -20.75 -28.10 -30.58
N THR A 217 -19.99 -28.97 -29.89
CA THR A 217 -20.38 -30.35 -29.52
C THR A 217 -19.24 -31.06 -28.74
N SER A 218 -19.63 -31.91 -27.78
CA SER A 218 -19.06 -33.21 -27.31
C SER A 218 -17.64 -33.39 -26.73
N THR A 219 -17.65 -33.77 -25.44
CA THR A 219 -17.12 -35.04 -24.86
C THR A 219 -15.60 -35.27 -24.80
N SER A 220 -15.04 -35.35 -23.58
CA SER A 220 -14.62 -36.63 -22.99
C SER A 220 -13.99 -36.47 -21.59
N THR A 221 -14.50 -37.29 -20.68
CA THR A 221 -13.99 -37.61 -19.35
C THR A 221 -12.74 -38.48 -19.43
N THR A 222 -11.69 -38.12 -18.69
CA THR A 222 -10.68 -39.09 -18.23
C THR A 222 -10.31 -38.79 -16.78
N THR A 223 -10.83 -39.63 -15.90
CA THR A 223 -10.34 -39.90 -14.55
C THR A 223 -8.96 -40.53 -14.62
N SER A 224 -7.99 -39.99 -13.88
CA SER A 224 -6.73 -40.66 -13.57
C SER A 224 -6.43 -40.52 -12.09
N THR A 225 -6.54 -41.64 -11.39
CA THR A 225 -6.21 -41.85 -9.99
C THR A 225 -4.81 -42.46 -9.93
N ALA A 226 -3.91 -41.90 -9.10
CA ALA A 226 -2.83 -42.55 -8.32
C ALA A 226 -1.63 -41.59 -8.11
N PRO A 227 -0.72 -41.85 -7.14
CA PRO A 227 -0.93 -42.32 -5.78
C PRO A 227 -0.42 -41.28 -4.75
N THR A 228 -0.97 -41.38 -3.55
CA THR A 228 -0.53 -40.64 -2.37
C THR A 228 0.88 -41.06 -1.97
N SER A 229 1.84 -40.13 -2.04
CA SER A 229 3.09 -40.21 -1.28
C SER A 229 3.04 -39.16 -0.16
N THR A 230 2.72 -39.64 1.03
CA THR A 230 2.83 -38.92 2.29
C THR A 230 4.31 -38.63 2.58
N SER A 231 4.68 -37.35 2.54
CA SER A 231 5.82 -36.84 3.31
C SER A 231 5.36 -35.57 4.02
N THR A 232 5.21 -35.70 5.34
CA THR A 232 4.72 -34.67 6.25
C THR A 232 5.87 -33.71 6.53
N SER A 233 6.00 -32.69 5.70
CA SER A 233 6.66 -31.43 6.04
C SER A 233 5.72 -30.35 5.55
N GLY A 234 5.26 -29.46 6.44
CA GLY A 234 4.20 -28.49 6.14
C GLY A 234 4.52 -27.76 4.83
N VAL A 235 3.67 -27.94 3.82
CA VAL A 235 3.85 -27.28 2.52
C VAL A 235 3.62 -25.80 2.74
N LEU A 236 4.71 -25.04 2.86
CA LEU A 236 4.67 -23.59 2.90
C LEU A 236 4.08 -23.10 1.55
N PRO A 237 3.22 -22.06 1.54
CA PRO A 237 2.48 -21.65 0.35
C PRO A 237 3.34 -20.81 -0.60
N TYR A 238 4.50 -21.36 -1.00
CA TYR A 238 5.35 -20.82 -2.05
C TYR A 238 6.01 -21.97 -2.82
N THR A 239 6.58 -21.67 -3.98
CA THR A 239 7.29 -22.65 -4.80
C THR A 239 8.78 -22.31 -4.80
N ASP A 240 9.64 -23.29 -4.54
CA ASP A 240 11.09 -23.04 -4.54
C ASP A 240 11.64 -22.94 -5.97
N MET A 241 12.14 -21.75 -6.31
CA MET A 241 12.66 -21.39 -7.64
C MET A 241 14.18 -21.20 -7.64
N THR A 242 14.86 -21.53 -6.53
CA THR A 242 16.30 -21.24 -6.35
C THR A 242 17.17 -21.96 -7.38
N HIS A 243 16.75 -23.15 -7.83
CA HIS A 243 17.39 -23.90 -8.91
C HIS A 243 17.40 -23.17 -10.27
N LEU A 244 16.53 -22.17 -10.45
CA LEU A 244 16.47 -21.31 -11.64
C LEU A 244 17.09 -19.92 -11.38
N GLY A 245 17.76 -19.72 -10.25
CA GLY A 245 18.39 -18.46 -9.89
C GLY A 245 17.41 -17.39 -9.40
N TRP A 246 16.26 -17.79 -8.87
CA TRP A 246 15.27 -16.91 -8.27
C TRP A 246 14.96 -17.35 -6.85
N ARG A 247 15.04 -16.44 -5.88
CA ARG A 247 14.66 -16.71 -4.50
C ARG A 247 13.30 -16.09 -4.19
N TYR A 248 12.45 -16.82 -3.48
CA TYR A 248 11.22 -16.29 -2.92
C TYR A 248 11.55 -15.31 -1.80
N ILE A 249 10.98 -14.10 -1.85
CA ILE A 249 11.24 -13.04 -0.88
C ILE A 249 10.03 -12.69 -0.01
N GLY A 250 8.85 -13.26 -0.30
CA GLY A 250 7.66 -13.16 0.54
C GLY A 250 6.37 -12.92 -0.25
N CYS A 251 5.27 -12.80 0.48
CA CYS A 251 3.95 -12.49 -0.07
C CYS A 251 3.71 -10.99 0.05
N ALA A 252 3.55 -10.30 -1.08
CA ALA A 252 3.45 -8.83 -1.13
C ALA A 252 2.01 -8.41 -1.47
N PRO A 253 1.42 -7.43 -0.77
CA PRO A 253 0.07 -6.94 -1.10
C PRO A 253 0.08 -6.16 -2.43
N GLU A 254 -0.84 -6.47 -3.34
CA GLU A 254 -1.02 -5.82 -4.65
C GLU A 254 -2.17 -4.81 -4.67
N GLU A 255 -2.16 -3.88 -5.62
CA GLU A 255 -3.24 -2.93 -5.82
C GLU A 255 -4.33 -3.48 -6.74
N ARG A 256 -5.54 -3.62 -6.20
CA ARG A 256 -6.70 -4.24 -6.86
C ARG A 256 -7.30 -3.38 -7.97
N TRP A 257 -7.14 -2.05 -7.89
CA TRP A 257 -7.99 -1.11 -8.65
C TRP A 257 -7.27 -0.16 -9.59
N THR A 258 -5.95 -0.29 -9.78
CA THR A 258 -5.20 0.57 -10.70
C THR A 258 -4.76 -0.22 -11.92
N THR A 259 -5.14 0.19 -13.13
CA THR A 259 -4.69 -0.50 -14.34
C THR A 259 -3.23 -0.22 -14.68
N ASP A 260 -2.65 0.92 -14.28
CA ASP A 260 -1.25 1.27 -14.57
C ASP A 260 -0.66 2.26 -13.53
N GLY A 261 0.60 2.09 -13.11
CA GLY A 261 1.37 3.13 -12.40
C GLY A 261 2.00 2.76 -11.05
N ALA A 262 2.70 3.73 -10.44
CA ALA A 262 3.60 3.66 -9.26
C ALA A 262 2.99 3.09 -7.95
N PHE A 263 1.77 2.57 -8.00
CA PHE A 263 1.02 1.97 -6.89
C PHE A 263 0.95 0.44 -6.96
N ARG A 264 1.33 -0.16 -8.10
CA ARG A 264 1.51 -1.61 -8.25
C ARG A 264 2.68 -2.11 -7.42
N THR A 265 2.64 -3.36 -6.94
CA THR A 265 3.82 -3.95 -6.28
C THR A 265 4.99 -3.96 -7.24
N LEU A 266 4.77 -4.43 -8.47
CA LEU A 266 5.74 -4.40 -9.57
C LEU A 266 5.13 -3.66 -10.77
N SER A 267 5.79 -2.60 -11.22
CA SER A 267 5.28 -1.67 -12.25
C SER A 267 5.97 -1.80 -13.61
N GLY A 268 6.72 -2.89 -13.84
CA GLY A 268 7.42 -3.16 -15.09
C GLY A 268 6.52 -3.87 -16.11
N ALA A 269 6.89 -5.08 -16.50
CA ALA A 269 6.16 -5.85 -17.51
C ALA A 269 5.06 -6.73 -16.89
N LEU A 270 4.01 -7.02 -17.68
CA LEU A 270 2.90 -7.91 -17.33
C LEU A 270 2.74 -9.00 -18.40
N LEU A 271 2.52 -10.23 -17.97
CA LEU A 271 2.11 -11.36 -18.80
C LEU A 271 0.95 -12.10 -18.14
N GLY A 272 -0.17 -12.23 -18.83
CA GLY A 272 -1.26 -13.12 -18.43
C GLY A 272 -1.24 -14.42 -19.22
N SER A 273 -1.43 -15.57 -18.56
CA SER A 273 -1.53 -16.88 -19.23
C SER A 273 -2.44 -17.84 -18.48
N ASP A 274 -3.33 -18.54 -19.19
CA ASP A 274 -4.13 -19.64 -18.65
C ASP A 274 -3.30 -20.89 -18.31
N THR A 275 -2.03 -20.92 -18.72
CA THR A 275 -1.07 -21.98 -18.39
C THR A 275 0.09 -21.44 -17.54
N MET A 276 -0.13 -20.36 -16.78
CA MET A 276 0.92 -19.74 -15.97
C MET A 276 1.51 -20.71 -14.93
N THR A 277 2.84 -20.71 -14.82
CA THR A 277 3.62 -21.35 -13.74
C THR A 277 4.65 -20.36 -13.20
N ASN A 278 5.23 -20.64 -12.04
CA ASN A 278 6.31 -19.81 -11.53
C ASN A 278 7.52 -19.83 -12.49
N GLU A 279 7.86 -20.97 -13.09
CA GLU A 279 8.94 -21.08 -14.08
C GLU A 279 8.70 -20.16 -15.28
N ALA A 280 7.48 -20.18 -15.83
CA ALA A 280 7.11 -19.35 -16.97
C ALA A 280 7.25 -17.85 -16.63
N CYS A 281 6.81 -17.45 -15.43
CA CYS A 281 6.92 -16.08 -14.99
C CYS A 281 8.38 -15.64 -14.79
N MET A 282 9.18 -16.44 -14.07
CA MET A 282 10.60 -16.15 -13.85
C MET A 282 11.38 -16.09 -15.17
N ALA A 283 11.08 -16.99 -16.12
CA ALA A 283 11.69 -16.98 -17.44
C ALA A 283 11.33 -15.71 -18.23
N PHE A 284 10.05 -15.32 -18.25
CA PHE A 284 9.59 -14.10 -18.91
C PHE A 284 10.26 -12.85 -18.32
N CYS A 285 10.23 -12.68 -17.00
CA CYS A 285 10.83 -11.51 -16.36
C CYS A 285 12.36 -11.49 -16.50
N GLY A 286 13.00 -12.66 -16.36
CA GLY A 286 14.44 -12.80 -16.51
C GLY A 286 14.94 -12.51 -17.92
N ALA A 287 14.22 -12.97 -18.96
CA ALA A 287 14.54 -12.68 -20.35
C ALA A 287 14.39 -11.19 -20.70
N ASN A 288 13.49 -10.49 -20.01
CA ASN A 288 13.29 -9.04 -20.15
C ASN A 288 14.19 -8.20 -19.22
N GLY A 289 15.13 -8.82 -18.51
CA GLY A 289 16.14 -8.12 -17.71
C GLY A 289 15.64 -7.57 -16.37
N TRP A 290 14.47 -8.00 -15.88
CA TRP A 290 13.92 -7.54 -14.62
C TRP A 290 14.57 -8.20 -13.40
N ALA A 291 14.74 -7.44 -12.32
CA ALA A 291 15.32 -7.93 -11.06
C ALA A 291 14.33 -8.71 -10.18
N TYR A 292 13.03 -8.41 -10.32
CA TYR A 292 11.94 -8.99 -9.56
C TYR A 292 10.87 -9.54 -10.50
N ALA A 293 10.21 -10.59 -10.02
CA ALA A 293 9.11 -11.24 -10.69
C ALA A 293 8.11 -11.70 -9.63
N GLY A 294 6.83 -11.66 -9.94
CA GLY A 294 5.81 -12.15 -9.03
C GLY A 294 4.56 -12.58 -9.75
N THR A 295 3.95 -13.64 -9.24
CA THR A 295 2.71 -14.19 -9.80
C THR A 295 1.52 -13.77 -8.96
N GLU A 296 0.42 -13.45 -9.62
CA GLU A 296 -0.85 -13.06 -9.00
C GLU A 296 -2.01 -13.82 -9.63
N TRP A 297 -3.09 -14.01 -8.86
CA TRP A 297 -4.37 -14.49 -9.36
C TRP A 297 -4.28 -15.75 -10.24
N ARG A 298 -3.34 -16.66 -9.92
CA ARG A 298 -3.10 -17.95 -10.61
C ARG A 298 -2.49 -17.84 -12.00
N ARG A 299 -2.77 -16.74 -12.72
CA ARG A 299 -2.58 -16.60 -14.17
C ARG A 299 -1.69 -15.43 -14.57
N GLU A 300 -1.40 -14.53 -13.64
CA GLU A 300 -0.70 -13.28 -13.95
C GLU A 300 0.76 -13.37 -13.52
N CYS A 301 1.62 -12.72 -14.29
CA CYS A 301 3.03 -12.56 -14.03
C CYS A 301 3.41 -11.09 -14.18
N TRP A 302 3.96 -10.53 -13.11
CA TRP A 302 4.37 -9.16 -13.00
C TRP A 302 5.89 -9.09 -12.84
N CYS A 303 6.53 -8.13 -13.49
CA CYS A 303 7.97 -7.92 -13.43
C CYS A 303 8.30 -6.50 -12.97
N GLY A 304 9.47 -6.30 -12.36
CA GLY A 304 9.93 -4.97 -11.98
C GLY A 304 11.40 -4.94 -11.60
N ASN A 305 11.98 -3.74 -11.53
CA ASN A 305 13.35 -3.53 -11.02
C ASN A 305 13.38 -3.07 -9.56
N SER A 306 12.20 -2.83 -9.00
CA SER A 306 11.94 -2.51 -7.60
C SER A 306 10.51 -2.90 -7.30
N TYR A 307 10.20 -3.09 -6.02
CA TYR A 307 8.82 -3.15 -5.55
C TYR A 307 8.46 -1.88 -4.76
N ALA A 308 7.17 -1.53 -4.75
CA ALA A 308 6.70 -0.34 -4.02
C ALA A 308 7.07 -0.44 -2.53
N PRO A 309 7.71 0.59 -1.92
CA PRO A 309 8.10 0.56 -0.50
C PRO A 309 6.94 0.32 0.46
N THR A 310 5.72 0.66 0.03
CA THR A 310 4.48 0.51 0.79
C THR A 310 3.91 -0.90 0.71
N ARG A 311 4.40 -1.73 -0.22
CA ARG A 311 3.97 -3.10 -0.54
C ARG A 311 5.12 -4.10 -0.37
N GLN A 312 5.89 -3.94 0.70
CA GLN A 312 7.01 -4.85 0.95
C GLN A 312 6.51 -6.29 1.07
N PRO A 313 7.30 -7.26 0.59
CA PRO A 313 6.99 -8.66 0.81
C PRO A 313 6.97 -8.97 2.31
N LEU A 314 5.95 -9.70 2.74
CA LEU A 314 5.76 -10.14 4.11
C LEU A 314 6.04 -11.64 4.22
N THR A 315 6.68 -12.04 5.32
CA THR A 315 7.13 -13.42 5.56
C THR A 315 6.45 -14.07 6.77
N THR A 316 5.32 -13.53 7.23
CA THR A 316 4.56 -14.14 8.31
C THR A 316 3.68 -15.28 7.78
N LEU A 317 3.35 -16.25 8.63
CA LEU A 317 2.40 -17.31 8.26
C LEU A 317 1.03 -16.74 7.81
N ALA A 318 0.60 -15.64 8.43
CA ALA A 318 -0.65 -14.97 8.07
C ALA A 318 -0.59 -14.33 6.67
N SER A 319 0.53 -13.69 6.31
CA SER A 319 0.69 -13.12 4.97
C SER A 319 0.85 -14.19 3.91
N LEU A 320 1.56 -15.28 4.21
CA LEU A 320 1.73 -16.43 3.33
C LEU A 320 0.39 -17.05 2.89
N ASN A 321 -0.59 -17.12 3.79
CA ASN A 321 -1.95 -17.60 3.47
C ASN A 321 -2.71 -16.70 2.49
N LYS A 322 -2.21 -15.48 2.20
CA LYS A 322 -2.77 -14.62 1.16
C LYS A 322 -2.22 -14.94 -0.23
N CYS A 323 -1.13 -15.71 -0.33
CA CYS A 323 -0.50 -16.15 -1.57
C CYS A 323 -0.71 -17.65 -1.85
N ASP A 324 -1.86 -18.20 -1.46
CA ASP A 324 -2.13 -19.63 -1.49
C ASP A 324 -2.85 -20.12 -2.76
N TYR A 325 -3.01 -19.26 -3.78
CA TYR A 325 -3.72 -19.64 -4.99
C TYR A 325 -2.87 -20.56 -5.86
N ARG A 326 -3.47 -21.65 -6.32
CA ARG A 326 -2.84 -22.64 -7.19
C ARG A 326 -2.64 -22.08 -8.61
N CYS A 327 -1.44 -22.18 -9.16
CA CYS A 327 -1.14 -21.72 -10.51
C CYS A 327 -2.03 -22.40 -11.56
N SER A 328 -2.45 -21.65 -12.60
CA SER A 328 -3.33 -22.18 -13.64
C SER A 328 -2.66 -23.26 -14.50
N GLY A 329 -1.34 -23.17 -14.71
CA GLY A 329 -0.56 -24.16 -15.48
C GLY A 329 0.02 -25.30 -14.66
N ASN A 330 0.08 -25.18 -13.32
CA ASN A 330 0.59 -26.22 -12.45
C ASN A 330 0.00 -26.12 -11.04
N SER A 331 -0.97 -26.98 -10.71
CA SER A 331 -1.62 -27.00 -9.41
C SER A 331 -0.73 -27.46 -8.25
N ALA A 332 0.47 -27.99 -8.50
CA ALA A 332 1.43 -28.24 -7.44
C ALA A 332 2.09 -26.96 -6.91
N GLN A 333 1.95 -25.84 -7.62
CA GLN A 333 2.60 -24.57 -7.31
C GLN A 333 1.61 -23.53 -6.76
N PHE A 334 2.16 -22.48 -6.17
CA PHE A 334 1.40 -21.33 -5.65
C PHE A 334 1.75 -20.07 -6.46
N CYS A 335 0.73 -19.35 -6.92
CA CYS A 335 0.81 -18.20 -7.81
C CYS A 335 0.00 -17.01 -7.28
N GLY A 336 0.40 -16.49 -6.12
CA GLY A 336 -0.19 -15.32 -5.48
C GLY A 336 -1.59 -15.57 -4.90
N GLY A 337 -2.42 -14.53 -4.88
CA GLY A 337 -3.79 -14.54 -4.40
C GLY A 337 -4.61 -13.37 -4.90
N ASP A 338 -5.73 -13.08 -4.24
CA ASP A 338 -6.58 -11.91 -4.53
C ASP A 338 -5.91 -10.62 -4.07
N ALA A 339 -5.30 -9.85 -4.98
CA ALA A 339 -4.51 -8.66 -4.63
C ALA A 339 -3.28 -8.99 -3.75
N TRP A 340 -2.61 -10.12 -4.02
CA TRP A 340 -1.34 -10.50 -3.38
C TRP A 340 -0.41 -11.23 -4.36
N LEU A 341 0.85 -10.78 -4.44
CA LEU A 341 1.89 -11.40 -5.27
C LEU A 341 2.75 -12.36 -4.45
N SER A 342 2.93 -13.57 -4.99
CA SER A 342 4.07 -14.41 -4.62
C SER A 342 5.33 -13.79 -5.25
N LEU A 343 6.17 -13.12 -4.45
CA LEU A 343 7.26 -12.29 -4.96
C LEU A 343 8.61 -13.01 -4.91
N TYR A 344 9.35 -12.92 -6.02
CA TYR A 344 10.68 -13.49 -6.20
C TYR A 344 11.68 -12.43 -6.63
N ALA A 345 12.93 -12.60 -6.21
CA ALA A 345 14.06 -11.79 -6.63
C ALA A 345 15.11 -12.64 -7.32
N LYS A 346 15.76 -12.07 -8.33
CA LYS A 346 16.92 -12.68 -8.95
C LYS A 346 18.02 -12.89 -7.90
N CYS A 347 18.64 -14.06 -7.93
CA CYS A 347 19.75 -14.36 -7.04
C CYS A 347 20.97 -13.51 -7.40
N PRO A 348 21.77 -13.10 -6.39
CA PRO A 348 22.98 -12.34 -6.63
C PRO A 348 23.94 -13.15 -7.50
N ALA A 349 24.73 -12.47 -8.33
CA ALA A 349 25.74 -13.13 -9.18
C ALA A 349 26.81 -13.86 -8.35
N SER A 350 27.03 -13.41 -7.11
CA SER A 350 27.89 -14.04 -6.12
C SER A 350 27.18 -14.06 -4.77
N GLY A 351 26.96 -15.25 -4.22
CA GLY A 351 26.31 -15.44 -2.91
C GLY A 351 25.28 -16.58 -2.93
N PRO A 352 24.73 -16.93 -1.75
CA PRO A 352 23.71 -17.97 -1.65
C PRO A 352 22.38 -17.49 -2.28
N CYS A 353 21.67 -18.43 -2.92
CA CYS A 353 20.34 -18.24 -3.49
C CYS A 353 19.34 -18.89 -2.53
N GLU A 354 18.96 -18.17 -1.48
CA GLU A 354 18.15 -18.70 -0.38
C GLU A 354 16.78 -18.00 -0.31
N ASN A 355 15.72 -18.78 -0.12
CA ASN A 355 14.38 -18.25 0.11
C ASN A 355 14.30 -17.55 1.46
N ALA A 356 13.38 -16.59 1.58
CA ALA A 356 13.10 -15.94 2.85
C ALA A 356 12.67 -16.95 3.93
N VAL A 357 13.09 -16.69 5.18
CA VAL A 357 12.68 -17.47 6.35
C VAL A 357 11.36 -16.92 6.87
N PHE A 358 10.43 -17.81 7.21
CA PHE A 358 9.10 -17.45 7.69
C PHE A 358 9.02 -17.55 9.20
N THR A 359 8.38 -16.56 9.81
CA THR A 359 8.27 -16.40 11.27
C THR A 359 6.85 -16.16 11.71
#